data_AF-A0A1C8Y8F1-F1
#
_entry.id   AF-A0A1C8Y8F1-F1
#
_cell.length_a   1.000
_cell.length_b   1.000
_cell.length_c   1.000
_cell.angle_alpha   90.00
_cell.angle_beta   90.00
_cell.angle_gamma   90.00
#
_symmetry.space_group_name_H-M   'P 1'
#
loop_
_entity.id
_entity.type
_entity.pdbx_description
1 polymer ?
#
loop_
_entity_poly.entity_id
_entity_poly.type
_entity_poly.pdbx_seq_one_letter_code
_entity_poly.pdbx_strand_id
1 'polypeptide(L)'
;MKKYGIVAALGLTFFLAGCEEVKSVDWWQSHPDEATKKVAECKKSGSDSDNCKNAKDGLFRYKQLHPKHVDYKDAFKNQLGKEGS
;
A
#
# COMPACT_ATOMS: atom_id res chain seq x y z
N MET A 1 32.01 -24.95 24.17
CA MET A 1 31.18 -24.63 22.99
C MET A 1 29.73 -24.96 23.31
N LYS A 2 28.90 -23.97 23.71
CA LYS A 2 27.49 -24.22 24.08
C LYS A 2 26.57 -22.98 24.05
N LYS A 3 27.09 -21.82 23.62
CA LYS A 3 26.40 -20.51 23.72
C LYS A 3 26.12 -19.84 22.37
N TYR A 4 26.55 -20.44 21.25
CA TYR A 4 26.30 -19.92 19.89
C TYR A 4 25.11 -20.59 19.18
N GLY A 5 24.53 -21.66 19.75
CA GLY A 5 23.42 -22.40 19.14
C GLY A 5 22.08 -21.66 19.15
N ILE A 6 21.90 -20.68 20.04
CA ILE A 6 20.63 -19.93 20.17
C ILE A 6 20.57 -18.74 19.18
N VAL A 7 21.71 -18.17 18.81
CA VAL A 7 21.76 -16.97 17.94
C VAL A 7 21.40 -17.31 16.49
N ALA A 8 21.63 -18.55 16.04
CA ALA A 8 21.31 -18.98 14.68
C ALA A 8 19.80 -19.20 14.42
N ALA A 9 19.00 -19.43 15.47
CA ALA A 9 17.58 -19.74 15.33
C ALA A 9 16.68 -18.52 15.05
N LEU A 10 17.17 -17.29 15.34
CA LEU A 10 16.38 -16.05 15.17
C LEU A 10 16.56 -15.38 13.80
N GLY A 11 17.52 -15.83 12.98
CA GLY A 11 17.79 -15.23 11.67
C GLY A 11 16.88 -15.72 10.52
N LEU A 12 16.23 -16.88 10.67
CA LEU A 12 15.49 -17.50 9.56
C LEU A 12 14.08 -16.93 9.32
N THR A 13 13.49 -16.22 10.27
CA THR A 13 12.12 -15.69 10.14
C THR A 13 12.03 -14.46 9.24
N PHE A 14 13.16 -13.79 8.93
CA PHE A 14 13.19 -12.63 8.06
C PHE A 14 13.12 -12.96 6.56
N PHE A 15 13.38 -14.20 6.15
CA PHE A 15 13.33 -14.60 4.74
C PHE A 15 11.91 -14.87 4.23
N LEU A 16 10.91 -15.00 5.11
CA LEU A 16 9.52 -15.22 4.71
C LEU A 16 8.81 -13.93 4.26
N ALA A 17 9.39 -12.75 4.51
CA ALA A 17 8.86 -11.48 4.01
C ALA A 17 9.14 -11.24 2.51
N GLY A 18 9.94 -12.09 1.86
CA GLY A 18 10.41 -11.90 0.48
C GLY A 18 9.70 -12.72 -0.59
N CYS A 19 8.76 -13.61 -0.24
CA CYS A 19 8.07 -14.49 -1.22
C CYS A 19 6.55 -14.33 -1.12
N GLU A 20 6.08 -13.09 -0.99
CA GLU A 20 4.67 -12.79 -1.20
C GLU A 20 4.36 -13.01 -2.69
N GLU A 21 3.37 -13.85 -2.99
CA GLU A 21 2.89 -14.08 -4.34
C GLU A 21 2.59 -12.73 -5.03
N VAL A 22 3.10 -12.56 -6.26
CA VAL A 22 2.84 -11.34 -7.03
C VAL A 22 1.40 -11.37 -7.52
N LYS A 23 0.57 -10.53 -6.94
CA LYS A 23 -0.84 -10.38 -7.33
C LYS A 23 -0.95 -9.41 -8.49
N SER A 24 -1.81 -9.74 -9.44
CA SER A 24 -2.06 -8.90 -10.63
C SER A 24 -2.76 -7.60 -10.26
N VAL A 25 -2.66 -6.60 -11.14
CA VAL A 25 -3.38 -5.32 -11.02
C VAL A 25 -4.88 -5.54 -10.86
N ASP A 26 -5.48 -6.45 -11.64
CA ASP A 26 -6.93 -6.72 -11.60
C ASP A 26 -7.36 -7.28 -10.24
N TRP A 27 -6.55 -8.14 -9.64
CA TRP A 27 -6.83 -8.63 -8.29
C TRP A 27 -6.85 -7.48 -7.28
N TRP A 28 -5.86 -6.58 -7.33
CA TRP A 28 -5.83 -5.42 -6.44
C TRP A 28 -6.99 -4.45 -6.68
N GLN A 29 -7.43 -4.30 -7.93
CA GLN A 29 -8.57 -3.47 -8.29
C GLN A 29 -9.88 -4.02 -7.70
N SER A 30 -10.06 -5.34 -7.67
CA SER A 30 -11.23 -5.97 -7.04
C SER A 30 -11.14 -6.10 -5.52
N HIS A 31 -9.98 -5.77 -4.92
CA HIS A 31 -9.69 -5.83 -3.49
C HIS A 31 -9.14 -4.48 -2.98
N PRO A 32 -9.95 -3.41 -3.03
CA PRO A 32 -9.49 -2.04 -2.78
C PRO A 32 -9.04 -1.78 -1.33
N ASP A 33 -9.56 -2.53 -0.36
CA ASP A 33 -9.17 -2.40 1.05
C ASP A 33 -7.77 -2.98 1.29
N GLU A 34 -7.50 -4.15 0.70
CA GLU A 34 -6.19 -4.80 0.67
C GLU A 34 -5.18 -3.91 -0.08
N ALA A 35 -5.57 -3.39 -1.24
CA ALA A 35 -4.73 -2.48 -2.01
C ALA A 35 -4.40 -1.21 -1.21
N THR A 36 -5.36 -0.66 -0.48
CA THR A 36 -5.15 0.51 0.39
C THR A 36 -4.14 0.22 1.50
N LYS A 37 -4.28 -0.92 2.18
CA LYS A 37 -3.32 -1.36 3.22
C LYS A 37 -1.93 -1.56 2.65
N LYS A 38 -1.82 -2.24 1.50
CA LYS A 38 -0.53 -2.51 0.86
C LYS A 38 0.15 -1.23 0.39
N VAL A 39 -0.57 -0.31 -0.24
CA VAL A 39 -0.02 1.00 -0.64
C VAL A 39 0.49 1.79 0.57
N ALA A 40 -0.20 1.73 1.71
CA ALA A 40 0.27 2.38 2.94
C ALA A 40 1.54 1.74 3.51
N GLU A 41 1.65 0.41 3.46
CA GLU A 41 2.87 -0.34 3.81
C GLU A 41 4.04 0.02 2.89
N CYS A 42 3.81 0.04 1.57
CA CYS A 42 4.81 0.42 0.57
C CYS A 42 5.32 1.85 0.79
N LYS A 43 4.43 2.80 1.13
CA LYS A 43 4.82 4.17 1.46
C LYS A 43 5.70 4.26 2.72
N LYS A 44 5.41 3.46 3.76
CA LYS A 44 6.18 3.45 5.00
C LYS A 44 7.56 2.83 4.82
N SER A 45 7.63 1.75 4.05
CA SER A 45 8.88 1.01 3.80
C SER A 45 9.75 1.63 2.69
N GLY A 46 9.16 2.44 1.81
CA GLY A 46 9.82 2.88 0.57
C GLY A 46 9.98 1.76 -0.47
N SER A 47 9.26 0.64 -0.31
CA SER A 47 9.34 -0.51 -1.22
C SER A 47 8.69 -0.21 -2.57
N ASP A 48 9.35 -0.65 -3.63
CA ASP A 48 8.87 -0.59 -5.02
C ASP A 48 8.77 -2.00 -5.64
N SER A 49 8.37 -2.98 -4.82
CA SER A 49 8.12 -4.36 -5.28
C SER A 49 6.97 -4.43 -6.30
N ASP A 50 6.85 -5.54 -7.01
CA ASP A 50 5.76 -5.73 -7.99
C ASP A 50 4.38 -5.62 -7.34
N ASN A 51 4.21 -6.13 -6.11
CA ASN A 51 2.98 -5.93 -5.35
C ASN A 51 2.74 -4.45 -4.99
N CYS A 52 3.77 -3.65 -4.71
CA CYS A 52 3.61 -2.22 -4.46
C CYS A 52 3.17 -1.46 -5.73
N LYS A 53 3.76 -1.79 -6.88
CA LYS A 53 3.37 -1.22 -8.18
C LYS A 53 1.95 -1.61 -8.55
N ASN A 54 1.64 -2.90 -8.46
CA ASN A 54 0.34 -3.44 -8.85
C ASN A 54 -0.78 -2.97 -7.90
N ALA A 55 -0.53 -2.92 -6.59
CA ALA A 55 -1.51 -2.40 -5.63
C ALA A 55 -1.80 -0.91 -5.86
N LYS A 56 -0.78 -0.12 -6.21
CA LYS A 56 -0.94 1.30 -6.54
C LYS A 56 -1.77 1.49 -7.82
N ASP A 57 -1.47 0.75 -8.89
CA ASP A 57 -2.25 0.79 -10.13
C ASP A 57 -3.69 0.29 -9.92
N GLY A 58 -3.87 -0.87 -9.30
CA GLY A 58 -5.20 -1.44 -9.02
C GLY A 58 -6.08 -0.52 -8.19
N LEU A 59 -5.52 0.09 -7.13
CA LEU A 59 -6.25 1.06 -6.31
C LEU A 59 -6.58 2.35 -7.09
N PHE A 60 -5.68 2.79 -7.98
CA PHE A 60 -5.94 3.94 -8.84
C PHE A 60 -7.10 3.67 -9.79
N ARG A 61 -7.09 2.54 -10.50
CA ARG A 61 -8.18 2.12 -11.40
C ARG A 61 -9.51 1.97 -10.67
N TYR A 62 -9.50 1.38 -9.48
CA TYR A 62 -10.70 1.30 -8.63
C TYR A 62 -11.29 2.68 -8.37
N LYS A 63 -10.47 3.66 -7.99
CA LYS A 63 -10.91 5.05 -7.71
C LYS A 63 -11.44 5.78 -8.95
N GLN A 64 -10.92 5.47 -10.14
CA GLN A 64 -11.43 6.05 -11.39
C GLN A 64 -12.83 5.54 -11.73
N LEU A 65 -13.10 4.25 -11.47
CA LEU A 65 -14.43 3.66 -11.68
C LEU A 65 -15.44 4.03 -10.59
N HIS A 66 -14.94 4.32 -9.38
CA HIS A 66 -15.75 4.71 -8.22
C HIS A 66 -15.39 6.13 -7.77
N PRO A 67 -15.57 7.14 -8.63
CA PRO A 67 -15.24 8.51 -8.28
C PRO A 67 -16.13 8.91 -7.10
N LYS A 68 -15.50 9.48 -6.07
CA LYS A 68 -16.28 10.17 -5.04
C LYS A 68 -16.94 11.36 -5.71
N HIS A 69 -18.26 11.45 -5.67
CA HIS A 69 -18.95 12.66 -6.05
C HIS A 69 -18.44 13.79 -5.15
N VAL A 70 -17.82 14.81 -5.75
CA VAL A 70 -17.35 15.99 -5.02
C VAL A 70 -18.26 17.13 -5.44
N ASP A 71 -18.97 17.72 -4.47
CA ASP A 71 -19.70 18.95 -4.73
C ASP A 71 -18.70 20.09 -4.96
N TYR A 72 -18.91 20.87 -6.01
CA TYR A 72 -18.01 21.95 -6.40
C TYR A 72 -17.88 23.02 -5.30
N LYS A 73 -18.92 23.23 -4.48
CA LYS A 73 -18.87 24.17 -3.34
C LYS A 73 -17.93 23.64 -2.26
N ASP A 74 -17.97 22.35 -1.98
CA ASP A 74 -17.09 21.71 -0.99
C ASP A 74 -15.63 21.73 -1.46
N ALA A 75 -15.40 21.49 -2.75
CA ALA A 75 -14.07 21.58 -3.35
C ALA A 75 -13.49 23.00 -3.22
N PHE A 76 -14.28 24.03 -3.56
CA PHE A 76 -13.85 25.43 -3.49
C PHE A 76 -13.59 25.91 -2.07
N LYS A 77 -14.46 25.55 -1.12
CA LYS A 77 -14.29 25.89 0.31
C LYS A 77 -13.01 25.29 0.90
N ASN A 78 -12.67 24.06 0.50
CA ASN A 78 -11.43 23.40 0.94
C ASN A 78 -10.15 24.01 0.34
N GLN A 79 -10.23 24.69 -0.81
CA GLN A 79 -9.09 25.46 -1.35
C GLN A 79 -8.92 26.79 -0.62
N LEU A 80 -10.00 27.56 -0.45
CA LEU A 80 -9.94 28.84 0.26
C LEU A 80 -9.51 28.70 1.72
N GLY A 81 -9.93 27.62 2.40
CA GLY A 81 -9.51 27.33 3.77
C GLY A 81 -8.03 26.98 3.92
N LYS A 82 -7.33 26.63 2.84
CA LYS A 82 -5.89 26.33 2.86
C LYS A 82 -5.00 27.53 2.59
N GLU A 83 -5.54 28.59 1.96
CA GLU A 83 -4.79 29.83 1.72
C GLU A 83 -4.88 30.82 2.89
N GLY A 84 -5.77 30.56 3.86
CA GLY A 84 -5.99 31.41 5.03
C GLY A 84 -5.40 30.90 6.36
N SER A 85 -4.55 29.86 6.36
CA SER A 85 -3.90 29.30 7.56
C SER A 85 -2.38 29.29 7.47
#